data_AF-A0A1Q2L4K1-F1
#
_entry.id   AF-A0A1Q2L4K1-F1
#
_cell.length_a   1.000
_cell.length_b   1.000
_cell.length_c   1.000
_cell.angle_alpha   90.00
_cell.angle_beta   90.00
_cell.angle_gamma   90.00
#
_symmetry.space_group_name_H-M   'P 1'
#
loop_
_entity.id
_entity.type
_entity.pdbx_description
1 polymer ?
#
loop_
_entity_poly.entity_id
_entity_poly.type
_entity_poly.pdbx_seq_one_letter_code
_entity_poly.pdbx_strand_id
1 'polypeptide(L)'
;MENHNQHGHGVHHQPETSLEQADIRVGITYESGTLTATVRDRHGDLVELADTHEKRMHLIVVSKDLTQLFHLHPIEEAPGDFKAAVDLQSGHYLAFADINPTGQMYTITPNHLTVGQPQSVQSANLSPAAIEDNTQQVVAGKVVNFHHSELTTEHPVTLSFNLHGETPLPYLGALGHVVVIDEQGQKFIHVHPSSKDESTFEAQFPFPGFYKLWAEFKFSDQGVFAFPFVIHVQGER
;
A
#
# COMPACT_ATOMS: atom_id res chain seq x y z
N MET A 1 36.43 -62.16 -23.53
CA MET A 1 35.40 -62.00 -22.50
C MET A 1 35.30 -60.52 -22.23
N GLU A 2 34.15 -59.95 -22.58
CA GLU A 2 33.83 -58.54 -22.47
C GLU A 2 33.98 -58.01 -21.04
N ASN A 3 34.36 -56.74 -20.89
CA ASN A 3 33.42 -55.77 -20.32
C ASN A 3 33.79 -54.32 -20.62
N HIS A 4 32.81 -53.60 -21.13
CA HIS A 4 32.76 -52.15 -21.28
C HIS A 4 32.61 -51.48 -19.91
N ASN A 5 33.14 -50.25 -19.75
CA ASN A 5 32.28 -49.16 -19.25
C ASN A 5 32.82 -47.78 -19.62
N GLN A 6 32.18 -47.16 -20.61
CA GLN A 6 32.11 -45.72 -20.81
C GLN A 6 30.82 -45.23 -20.14
N HIS A 7 30.93 -44.26 -19.24
CA HIS A 7 29.86 -43.32 -18.89
C HIS A 7 30.58 -41.96 -18.73
N GLY A 8 30.28 -40.90 -19.48
CA GLY A 8 28.96 -40.43 -19.87
C GLY A 8 28.52 -39.37 -18.86
N HIS A 9 29.25 -38.26 -18.74
CA HIS A 9 28.80 -37.09 -17.98
C HIS A 9 27.74 -36.36 -18.81
N GLY A 10 26.49 -36.76 -18.62
CA GLY A 10 25.33 -35.98 -19.03
C GLY A 10 25.26 -34.72 -18.18
N VAL A 11 25.52 -33.58 -18.80
CA VAL A 11 25.13 -32.28 -18.27
C VAL A 11 23.61 -32.23 -18.35
N HIS A 12 22.95 -32.46 -17.22
CA HIS A 12 21.52 -32.18 -17.08
C HIS A 12 21.37 -30.66 -17.09
N HIS A 13 21.11 -30.08 -18.26
CA HIS A 13 20.45 -28.79 -18.35
C HIS A 13 19.08 -28.97 -17.69
N GLN A 14 18.92 -28.43 -16.48
CA GLN A 14 17.59 -28.12 -15.97
C GLN A 14 16.98 -27.10 -16.94
N PRO A 15 15.73 -27.29 -17.38
CA PRO A 15 15.04 -26.24 -18.09
C PRO A 15 14.87 -25.08 -17.10
N GLU A 16 15.38 -23.91 -17.47
CA GLU A 16 14.92 -22.67 -16.87
C GLU A 16 13.41 -22.64 -17.09
N THR A 17 12.67 -22.89 -16.01
CA THR A 17 11.27 -22.53 -15.95
C THR A 17 11.24 -21.02 -16.09
N SER A 18 11.08 -20.55 -17.32
CA SER A 18 10.44 -19.27 -17.55
C SER A 18 9.12 -19.36 -16.80
N LEU A 19 9.09 -18.78 -15.60
CA LEU A 19 7.84 -18.40 -14.98
C LEU A 19 7.23 -17.46 -16.02
N GLU A 20 6.33 -17.97 -16.85
CA GLU A 20 5.41 -17.10 -17.57
C GLU A 20 4.83 -16.18 -16.49
N GLN A 21 5.18 -14.90 -16.53
CA GLN A 21 4.72 -13.94 -15.55
C GLN A 21 3.19 -13.94 -15.62
N ALA A 22 2.56 -14.67 -14.70
CA ALA A 22 1.14 -14.62 -14.51
C ALA A 22 0.84 -13.21 -14.03
N ASP A 23 0.31 -12.40 -14.95
CA ASP A 23 -0.08 -11.02 -14.69
C ASP A 23 -1.36 -11.07 -13.85
N ILE A 24 -1.27 -10.63 -12.60
CA ILE A 24 -2.36 -10.69 -11.63
C ILE A 24 -3.25 -9.48 -11.82
N ARG A 25 -4.53 -9.73 -11.99
CA ARG A 25 -5.57 -8.72 -12.14
C ARG A 25 -6.37 -8.62 -10.87
N VAL A 26 -6.49 -7.40 -10.37
CA VAL A 26 -7.40 -7.06 -9.29
C VAL A 26 -8.45 -6.10 -9.83
N GLY A 27 -9.70 -6.53 -9.88
CA GLY A 27 -10.84 -5.68 -10.21
C GLY A 27 -11.56 -5.25 -8.93
N ILE A 28 -11.89 -3.97 -8.81
CA ILE A 28 -12.52 -3.43 -7.61
C ILE A 28 -13.83 -2.74 -8.01
N THR A 29 -14.90 -3.03 -7.28
CA THR A 29 -16.23 -2.44 -7.49
C THR A 29 -16.81 -1.97 -6.17
N TYR A 30 -17.71 -1.00 -6.23
CA TYR A 30 -18.44 -0.48 -5.07
C TYR A 30 -19.95 -0.51 -5.35
N GLU A 31 -20.70 -1.16 -4.49
CA GLU A 31 -22.16 -1.21 -4.57
C GLU A 31 -22.76 -1.23 -3.17
N SER A 32 -23.76 -0.37 -2.93
CA SER A 32 -24.57 -0.37 -1.71
C SER A 32 -23.78 -0.44 -0.40
N GLY A 33 -22.71 0.36 -0.25
CA GLY A 33 -21.89 0.40 0.97
C GLY A 33 -20.88 -0.73 1.10
N THR A 34 -20.67 -1.51 0.03
CA THR A 34 -19.73 -2.65 0.03
C THR A 34 -18.75 -2.51 -1.13
N LEU A 35 -17.45 -2.58 -0.81
CA LEU A 35 -16.41 -2.81 -1.79
C LEU A 35 -16.24 -4.31 -2.02
N THR A 36 -16.14 -4.70 -3.29
CA THR A 36 -15.76 -6.06 -3.70
C THR A 36 -14.49 -6.00 -4.53
N ALA A 37 -13.47 -6.73 -4.11
CA ALA A 37 -12.23 -6.91 -4.86
C ALA A 37 -12.13 -8.37 -5.34
N THR A 38 -11.90 -8.55 -6.64
CA THR A 38 -11.76 -9.85 -7.30
C THR A 38 -10.34 -10.00 -7.81
N VAL A 39 -9.63 -11.02 -7.31
CA VAL A 39 -8.23 -11.32 -7.65
C VAL A 39 -8.18 -12.56 -8.53
N ARG A 40 -7.68 -12.42 -9.76
CA ARG A 40 -7.50 -13.51 -10.73
C ARG A 40 -6.18 -13.33 -11.47
N ASP A 41 -5.67 -14.39 -12.07
CA ASP A 41 -4.58 -14.26 -13.04
C ASP A 41 -5.11 -13.73 -14.39
N ARG A 42 -4.22 -13.56 -15.37
CA ARG A 42 -4.57 -13.09 -16.71
C ARG A 42 -5.52 -14.02 -17.49
N HIS A 43 -5.59 -15.30 -17.13
CA HIS A 43 -6.46 -16.31 -17.74
C HIS A 43 -7.83 -16.41 -17.03
N GLY A 44 -7.97 -15.76 -15.87
CA GLY A 44 -9.17 -15.81 -15.04
C GLY A 44 -9.13 -16.88 -13.96
N ASP A 45 -7.98 -17.51 -13.74
CA ASP A 45 -7.79 -18.55 -12.74
C ASP A 45 -7.59 -17.95 -11.33
N LEU A 46 -7.82 -18.79 -10.32
CA LEU A 46 -7.64 -18.41 -8.93
C LEU A 46 -6.15 -18.22 -8.60
N VAL A 47 -5.87 -17.21 -7.77
CA VAL A 47 -4.53 -16.89 -7.29
C VAL A 47 -4.49 -17.15 -5.79
N GLU A 48 -3.56 -17.99 -5.34
CA GLU A 48 -3.34 -18.23 -3.91
C GLU A 48 -2.61 -17.03 -3.29
N LEU A 49 -3.18 -16.46 -2.22
CA LEU A 49 -2.60 -15.35 -1.49
C LEU A 49 -2.07 -15.81 -0.13
N ALA A 50 -0.84 -15.41 0.18
CA ALA A 50 -0.27 -15.52 1.52
C ALA A 50 -0.71 -14.32 2.38
N ASP A 51 -0.70 -14.51 3.70
CA ASP A 51 -0.96 -13.42 4.64
C ASP A 51 0.26 -12.48 4.72
N THR A 52 -0.03 -11.20 4.73
CA THR A 52 0.90 -10.09 4.97
C THR A 52 0.30 -9.29 6.13
N HIS A 53 1.04 -9.09 7.22
CA HIS A 53 0.53 -8.38 8.41
C HIS A 53 -0.81 -8.92 8.95
N GLU A 54 -0.91 -10.25 9.03
CA GLU A 54 -2.10 -10.99 9.50
C GLU A 54 -3.34 -10.85 8.60
N LYS A 55 -3.21 -10.32 7.38
CA LYS A 55 -4.28 -10.14 6.39
C LYS A 55 -3.88 -10.64 5.00
N ARG A 56 -4.86 -11.17 4.25
CA ARG A 56 -4.68 -11.54 2.83
C ARG A 56 -4.63 -10.34 1.90
N MET A 57 -5.25 -9.24 2.31
CA MET A 57 -5.36 -8.01 1.52
C MET A 57 -5.44 -6.79 2.43
N HIS A 58 -4.60 -5.80 2.16
CA HIS A 58 -4.82 -4.42 2.56
C HIS A 58 -5.43 -3.69 1.37
N LEU A 59 -6.66 -3.20 1.53
CA LEU A 59 -7.35 -2.43 0.50
C LEU A 59 -7.34 -0.96 0.91
N ILE A 60 -6.52 -0.18 0.22
CA ILE A 60 -6.42 1.26 0.43
C ILE A 60 -7.32 1.96 -0.56
N VAL A 61 -8.29 2.72 -0.06
CA VAL A 61 -9.14 3.58 -0.88
C VAL A 61 -8.92 5.03 -0.49
N VAL A 62 -8.61 5.87 -1.47
CA VAL A 62 -8.46 7.31 -1.29
C VAL A 62 -9.37 8.08 -2.23
N SER A 63 -9.87 9.23 -1.79
CA SER A 63 -10.54 10.14 -2.70
C SER A 63 -9.55 10.69 -3.73
N LYS A 64 -10.03 11.05 -4.94
CA LYS A 64 -9.16 11.49 -6.04
C LYS A 64 -8.43 12.83 -5.76
N ASP A 65 -8.92 13.60 -4.81
CA ASP A 65 -8.28 14.80 -4.27
C ASP A 65 -7.29 14.50 -3.11
N LEU A 66 -7.13 13.22 -2.74
CA LEU A 66 -6.27 12.71 -1.67
C LEU A 66 -6.58 13.31 -0.28
N THR A 67 -7.84 13.65 -0.02
CA THR A 67 -8.29 14.18 1.28
C THR A 67 -8.86 13.11 2.22
N GLN A 68 -9.43 12.04 1.67
CA GLN A 68 -9.98 10.91 2.43
C GLN A 68 -9.11 9.68 2.24
N LEU A 69 -8.93 8.91 3.32
CA LEU A 69 -8.26 7.62 3.35
C LEU A 69 -9.18 6.61 4.05
N PHE A 70 -9.31 5.44 3.44
CA PHE A 70 -9.92 4.26 4.04
C PHE A 70 -8.92 3.11 3.91
N HIS A 71 -8.37 2.66 5.05
CA HIS A 71 -7.54 1.47 5.12
C HIS A 71 -8.41 0.28 5.56
N LEU A 72 -8.74 -0.59 4.60
CA LEU A 72 -9.68 -1.67 4.80
C LEU A 72 -8.95 -3.02 4.76
N HIS A 73 -9.54 -4.00 5.45
CA HIS A 73 -9.07 -5.38 5.46
C HIS A 73 -10.21 -6.31 5.03
N PRO A 74 -10.47 -6.41 3.71
CA PRO A 74 -11.54 -7.24 3.20
C PRO A 74 -11.46 -8.70 3.63
N ILE A 75 -12.62 -9.32 3.84
CA ILE A 75 -12.74 -10.75 4.13
C ILE A 75 -13.00 -11.49 2.82
N GLU A 76 -12.31 -12.61 2.61
CA GLU A 76 -12.56 -13.49 1.47
C GLU A 76 -13.85 -14.29 1.68
N GLU A 77 -14.91 -13.95 0.95
CA GLU A 77 -16.21 -14.63 1.07
C GLU A 77 -16.33 -15.82 0.10
N ALA A 78 -15.60 -15.79 -0.99
CA ALA A 78 -15.41 -16.88 -1.95
C ALA A 78 -13.97 -16.82 -2.48
N PRO A 79 -13.40 -17.94 -3.00
CA PRO A 79 -12.02 -17.96 -3.48
C PRO A 79 -11.70 -16.80 -4.44
N GLY A 80 -10.76 -15.95 -4.04
CA GLY A 80 -10.34 -14.76 -4.76
C GLY A 80 -11.32 -13.58 -4.77
N ASP A 81 -12.43 -13.65 -4.03
CA ASP A 81 -13.44 -12.58 -3.92
C ASP A 81 -13.52 -12.06 -2.49
N PHE A 82 -13.13 -10.81 -2.33
CA PHE A 82 -12.92 -10.13 -1.06
C PHE A 82 -13.92 -9.01 -0.87
N LYS A 83 -14.51 -8.88 0.33
CA LYS A 83 -15.46 -7.81 0.64
C LYS A 83 -15.14 -7.03 1.89
N ALA A 84 -15.39 -5.73 1.83
CA ALA A 84 -15.35 -4.82 2.97
C ALA A 84 -16.53 -3.86 2.95
N ALA A 85 -17.19 -3.69 4.10
CA ALA A 85 -18.18 -2.64 4.29
C ALA A 85 -17.47 -1.30 4.48
N VAL A 86 -17.89 -0.28 3.73
CA VAL A 86 -17.38 1.09 3.84
C VAL A 86 -18.43 2.06 3.32
N ASP A 87 -18.60 3.19 4.00
CA ASP A 87 -19.49 4.25 3.55
C ASP A 87 -18.70 5.29 2.75
N LEU A 88 -18.74 5.16 1.42
CA LEU A 88 -18.16 6.15 0.52
C LEU A 88 -19.21 7.15 0.06
N GLN A 89 -18.89 8.44 0.20
CA GLN A 89 -19.70 9.53 -0.33
C GLN A 89 -19.64 9.57 -1.85
N SER A 90 -20.55 10.31 -2.48
CA SER A 90 -20.48 10.49 -3.94
C SER A 90 -19.17 11.18 -4.33
N GLY A 91 -18.41 10.56 -5.23
CA GLY A 91 -17.05 11.02 -5.55
C GLY A 91 -16.30 10.10 -6.49
N HIS A 92 -15.09 10.53 -6.85
CA HIS A 92 -14.12 9.69 -7.55
C HIS A 92 -13.05 9.23 -6.56
N TYR A 93 -12.71 7.95 -6.63
CA TYR A 93 -11.76 7.31 -5.73
C TYR A 93 -10.72 6.52 -6.51
N LEU A 94 -9.58 6.31 -5.87
CA LEU A 94 -8.55 5.38 -6.28
C LEU A 94 -8.48 4.28 -5.22
N ALA A 95 -8.44 3.03 -5.67
CA ALA A 95 -8.30 1.87 -4.81
C ALA A 95 -7.03 1.09 -5.18
N PHE A 96 -6.26 0.72 -4.17
CA PHE A 96 -5.02 -0.03 -4.28
C PHE A 96 -5.16 -1.30 -3.44
N ALA A 97 -5.03 -2.46 -4.07
CA ALA A 97 -4.99 -3.72 -3.37
C ALA A 97 -3.52 -4.07 -3.15
N ASP A 98 -3.11 -4.17 -1.90
CA ASP A 98 -1.81 -4.71 -1.51
C ASP A 98 -2.02 -6.15 -1.05
N ILE A 99 -1.45 -7.08 -1.84
CA ILE A 99 -1.62 -8.52 -1.73
C ILE A 99 -0.28 -9.21 -1.95
N ASN A 100 -0.14 -10.43 -1.45
CA ASN A 100 1.06 -11.25 -1.60
C ASN A 100 0.74 -12.58 -2.30
N PRO A 101 0.74 -12.61 -3.64
CA PRO A 101 0.48 -13.83 -4.41
C PRO A 101 1.61 -14.85 -4.28
N THR A 102 1.25 -16.09 -4.00
CA THR A 102 2.23 -17.17 -3.82
C THR A 102 2.87 -17.53 -5.16
N GLY A 103 4.20 -17.41 -5.24
CA GLY A 103 4.98 -17.81 -6.42
C GLY A 103 4.82 -16.90 -7.65
N GLN A 104 4.19 -15.73 -7.49
CA GLN A 104 3.91 -14.80 -8.59
C GLN A 104 4.31 -13.37 -8.19
N MET A 105 4.70 -12.58 -9.18
CA MET A 105 4.95 -11.14 -8.99
C MET A 105 3.66 -10.37 -9.15
N TYR A 106 3.47 -9.33 -8.34
CA TYR A 106 2.34 -8.43 -8.45
C TYR A 106 2.81 -6.98 -8.37
N THR A 107 2.28 -6.15 -9.26
CA THR A 107 2.49 -4.71 -9.24
C THR A 107 1.19 -4.03 -8.88
N ILE A 108 1.20 -3.30 -7.76
CA ILE A 108 0.04 -2.53 -7.32
C ILE A 108 -0.22 -1.40 -8.31
N THR A 109 -1.44 -1.32 -8.82
CA THR A 109 -1.89 -0.28 -9.75
C THR A 109 -3.22 0.31 -9.27
N PRO A 110 -3.50 1.59 -9.57
CA PRO A 110 -4.74 2.22 -9.14
C PRO A 110 -5.96 1.63 -9.88
N ASN A 111 -6.95 1.20 -9.12
CA ASN A 111 -8.30 0.95 -9.59
C ASN A 111 -9.14 2.22 -9.45
N HIS A 112 -9.72 2.69 -10.55
CA HIS A 112 -10.56 3.88 -10.54
C HIS A 112 -12.01 3.53 -10.18
N LEU A 113 -12.55 4.17 -9.16
CA LEU A 113 -13.93 3.99 -8.72
C LEU A 113 -14.71 5.30 -8.89
N THR A 114 -15.96 5.19 -9.33
CA THR A 114 -16.92 6.31 -9.31
C THR A 114 -18.09 5.91 -8.43
N VAL A 115 -18.31 6.67 -7.37
CA VAL A 115 -19.38 6.46 -6.40
C VAL A 115 -20.48 7.50 -6.61
N GLY A 116 -21.71 7.03 -6.81
CA GLY A 116 -22.86 7.92 -7.05
C GLY A 116 -22.78 8.68 -8.38
N GLN A 117 -23.22 9.95 -8.36
CA GLN A 117 -23.21 10.85 -9.52
C GLN A 117 -22.44 12.13 -9.18
N PRO A 118 -21.10 12.08 -9.10
CA PRO A 118 -20.30 13.24 -8.71
C PRO A 118 -20.40 14.36 -9.76
N GLN A 119 -20.54 15.60 -9.28
CA GLN A 119 -20.72 16.77 -10.15
C GLN A 119 -19.40 17.31 -10.73
N SER A 120 -18.26 16.98 -10.13
CA SER A 120 -16.94 17.40 -10.59
C SER A 120 -15.86 16.39 -10.21
N VAL A 121 -14.84 16.27 -11.05
CA VAL A 121 -13.59 15.61 -10.70
C VAL A 121 -12.69 16.63 -10.02
N GLN A 122 -12.54 16.52 -8.69
CA GLN A 122 -11.47 17.22 -7.98
C GLN A 122 -10.25 16.30 -7.95
N SER A 123 -9.11 16.82 -8.40
CA SER A 123 -7.80 16.16 -8.28
C SER A 123 -7.00 16.82 -7.17
N ALA A 124 -6.01 16.10 -6.64
CA ALA A 124 -5.09 16.67 -5.68
C ALA A 124 -4.33 17.85 -6.31
N ASN A 125 -4.06 18.85 -5.47
CA ASN A 125 -3.22 20.00 -5.80
C ASN A 125 -2.32 20.25 -4.59
N LEU A 126 -1.23 19.47 -4.52
CA LEU A 126 -0.27 19.54 -3.44
C LEU A 126 0.70 20.69 -3.74
N SER A 127 1.00 21.50 -2.72
CA SER A 127 1.80 22.71 -2.91
C SER A 127 2.90 22.83 -1.86
N PRO A 128 3.96 23.62 -2.11
CA PRO A 128 4.99 23.91 -1.11
C PRO A 128 4.43 24.47 0.21
N ALA A 129 3.38 25.30 0.14
CA ALA A 129 2.73 25.84 1.34
C ALA A 129 2.14 24.74 2.23
N ALA A 130 1.70 23.62 1.64
CA ALA A 130 1.22 22.47 2.40
C ALA A 130 2.36 21.71 3.12
N ILE A 131 3.62 21.97 2.81
CA ILE A 131 4.80 21.38 3.47
C ILE A 131 5.24 22.22 4.66
N GLU A 132 5.25 23.54 4.53
CA GLU A 132 5.73 24.45 5.58
C GLU A 132 5.02 24.27 6.93
N ASP A 133 3.73 23.92 6.90
CA ASP A 133 2.90 23.66 8.09
C ASP A 133 2.69 22.16 8.38
N ASN A 134 3.42 21.26 7.71
CA ASN A 134 3.11 19.82 7.77
C ASN A 134 3.75 19.08 8.95
N THR A 135 4.73 19.65 9.65
CA THR A 135 5.63 18.87 10.52
C THR A 135 4.96 18.34 11.79
N GLN A 136 3.75 18.81 12.09
CA GLN A 136 2.91 18.36 13.18
C GLN A 136 1.48 18.19 12.69
N GLN A 137 0.83 17.11 13.12
CA GLN A 137 -0.60 16.89 12.89
C GLN A 137 -1.30 16.65 14.22
N VAL A 138 -2.52 17.19 14.32
CA VAL A 138 -3.40 16.97 15.47
C VAL A 138 -4.69 16.35 14.97
N VAL A 139 -4.93 15.09 15.35
CA VAL A 139 -6.12 14.32 14.96
C VAL A 139 -6.76 13.77 16.22
N ALA A 140 -8.04 14.06 16.43
CA ALA A 140 -8.79 13.64 17.62
C ALA A 140 -8.10 14.00 18.98
N GLY A 141 -7.31 15.09 18.99
CA GLY A 141 -6.54 15.53 20.17
C GLY A 141 -5.21 14.81 20.38
N LYS A 142 -4.87 13.81 19.56
CA LYS A 142 -3.55 13.18 19.50
C LYS A 142 -2.61 14.03 18.66
N VAL A 143 -1.36 14.17 19.10
CA VAL A 143 -0.35 14.97 18.42
C VAL A 143 0.73 14.07 17.87
N VAL A 144 1.05 14.21 16.59
CA VAL A 144 2.14 13.47 15.94
C VAL A 144 3.05 14.46 15.22
N ASN A 145 4.33 14.43 15.55
CA ASN A 145 5.36 15.17 14.83
C ASN A 145 6.05 14.25 13.83
N PHE A 146 6.18 14.73 12.60
CA PHE A 146 6.83 14.00 11.52
C PHE A 146 8.24 14.57 11.27
N HIS A 147 9.21 13.67 11.26
CA HIS A 147 10.61 13.95 11.06
C HIS A 147 11.16 13.08 9.93
N HIS A 148 11.93 13.68 9.05
CA HIS A 148 12.62 12.98 7.98
C HIS A 148 13.88 13.76 7.59
N SER A 149 14.87 13.06 7.03
CA SER A 149 16.01 13.69 6.33
C SER A 149 15.57 14.24 4.97
N GLU A 150 16.50 14.78 4.17
CA GLU A 150 16.21 15.09 2.78
C GLU A 150 15.63 13.84 2.08
N LEU A 151 14.49 14.02 1.41
CA LEU A 151 13.79 12.95 0.70
C LEU A 151 14.25 12.94 -0.75
N THR A 152 14.88 11.85 -1.18
CA THR A 152 15.40 11.70 -2.54
C THR A 152 14.94 10.38 -3.14
N THR A 153 15.14 10.22 -4.45
CA THR A 153 14.89 8.97 -5.17
C THR A 153 16.08 8.00 -5.15
N GLU A 154 17.24 8.42 -4.65
CA GLU A 154 18.50 7.68 -4.81
C GLU A 154 18.59 6.47 -3.86
N HIS A 155 18.12 6.65 -2.62
CA HIS A 155 18.28 5.66 -1.55
C HIS A 155 17.01 5.58 -0.69
N PRO A 156 16.81 4.47 0.04
CA PRO A 156 15.74 4.38 1.01
C PRO A 156 15.91 5.47 2.06
N VAL A 157 14.80 6.11 2.44
CA VAL A 157 14.77 7.19 3.42
C VAL A 157 14.00 6.77 4.65
N THR A 158 14.43 7.30 5.79
CA THR A 158 13.80 7.05 7.08
C THR A 158 12.72 8.10 7.35
N LEU A 159 11.52 7.62 7.66
CA LEU A 159 10.36 8.40 8.08
C LEU A 159 10.11 8.12 9.57
N SER A 160 10.21 9.13 10.41
CA SER A 160 10.08 8.98 11.87
C SER A 160 8.93 9.83 12.42
N PHE A 161 8.13 9.23 13.28
CA PHE A 161 6.99 9.87 13.91
C PHE A 161 7.17 9.91 15.44
N ASN A 162 7.06 11.09 16.03
CA ASN A 162 7.09 11.29 17.47
C ASN A 162 5.67 11.48 18.00
N LEU A 163 5.23 10.56 18.85
CA LEU A 163 3.89 10.52 19.46
C LEU A 163 3.86 11.15 20.86
N HIS A 164 4.87 11.97 21.22
CA HIS A 164 4.95 12.73 22.47
C HIS A 164 4.79 11.90 23.75
N GLY A 165 5.39 10.71 23.76
CA GLY A 165 5.35 9.80 24.90
C GLY A 165 4.12 8.90 24.96
N GLU A 166 3.20 9.01 24.00
CA GLU A 166 2.18 7.99 23.79
C GLU A 166 2.79 6.76 23.11
N THR A 167 2.44 5.57 23.59
CA THR A 167 2.86 4.30 22.98
C THR A 167 1.69 3.75 22.16
N PRO A 168 1.83 3.63 20.83
CA PRO A 168 0.79 3.03 20.01
C PRO A 168 0.69 1.54 20.34
N LEU A 169 -0.51 0.98 20.24
CA LEU A 169 -0.72 -0.45 20.33
C LEU A 169 -0.40 -1.10 18.98
N PRO A 170 0.16 -2.34 18.98
CA PRO A 170 0.19 -3.13 17.76
C PRO A 170 -1.20 -3.25 17.13
N TYR A 171 -1.25 -3.01 15.83
CA TYR A 171 -2.40 -3.20 14.98
C TYR A 171 -1.92 -3.96 13.75
N LEU A 172 -2.53 -5.12 13.47
CA LEU A 172 -2.15 -5.96 12.32
C LEU A 172 -0.66 -6.32 12.33
N GLY A 173 -0.16 -6.72 13.49
CA GLY A 173 1.24 -7.10 13.68
C GLY A 173 2.27 -5.95 13.64
N ALA A 174 1.86 -4.68 13.47
CA ALA A 174 2.77 -3.53 13.38
C ALA A 174 2.40 -2.39 14.36
N LEU A 175 3.36 -1.58 14.78
CA LEU A 175 3.13 -0.39 15.61
C LEU A 175 2.55 0.81 14.85
N GLY A 176 2.39 0.69 13.54
CA GLY A 176 1.75 1.68 12.69
C GLY A 176 1.83 1.27 11.23
N HIS A 177 1.16 2.01 10.36
CA HIS A 177 1.22 1.81 8.91
C HIS A 177 1.43 3.16 8.24
N VAL A 178 2.24 3.20 7.20
CA VAL A 178 2.42 4.41 6.41
C VAL A 178 2.00 4.13 4.98
N VAL A 179 0.99 4.87 4.53
CA VAL A 179 0.50 4.87 3.15
C VAL A 179 1.01 6.14 2.47
N VAL A 180 1.66 6.01 1.33
CA VAL A 180 2.15 7.14 0.53
C VAL A 180 1.68 7.01 -0.91
N ILE A 181 1.14 8.10 -1.45
CA ILE A 181 0.58 8.17 -2.80
C ILE A 181 1.12 9.43 -3.48
N ASP A 182 1.61 9.32 -4.71
CA ASP A 182 2.02 10.51 -5.47
C ASP A 182 0.81 11.38 -5.80
N GLU A 183 1.04 12.67 -6.09
CA GLU A 183 -0.05 13.62 -6.40
C GLU A 183 -0.98 13.13 -7.52
N GLN A 184 -0.46 12.37 -8.50
CA GLN A 184 -1.23 11.85 -9.63
C GLN A 184 -1.99 10.55 -9.30
N GLY A 185 -1.77 9.96 -8.13
CA GLY A 185 -2.42 8.73 -7.69
C GLY A 185 -2.03 7.51 -8.50
N GLN A 186 -0.80 7.46 -9.00
CA GLN A 186 -0.24 6.41 -9.85
C GLN A 186 0.77 5.53 -9.12
N LYS A 187 1.44 6.06 -8.10
CA LYS A 187 2.47 5.41 -7.30
C LYS A 187 1.94 5.26 -5.89
N PHE A 188 2.07 4.04 -5.40
CA PHE A 188 1.59 3.63 -4.10
C PHE A 188 2.75 2.99 -3.36
N ILE A 189 2.96 3.41 -2.12
CA ILE A 189 3.94 2.86 -1.20
C ILE A 189 3.19 2.55 0.09
N HIS A 190 3.34 1.33 0.59
CA HIS A 190 2.82 0.91 1.88
C HIS A 190 3.97 0.30 2.66
N VAL A 191 4.31 0.92 3.78
CA VAL A 191 5.46 0.51 4.60
C VAL A 191 5.07 0.37 6.05
N HIS A 192 5.78 -0.54 6.72
CA HIS A 192 5.61 -0.86 8.14
C HIS A 192 6.87 -0.51 8.91
N PRO A 193 6.79 -0.43 10.25
CA PRO A 193 7.90 -0.01 11.06
C PRO A 193 9.07 -0.99 10.93
N SER A 194 10.29 -0.46 10.88
CA SER A 194 11.52 -1.27 10.89
C SER A 194 11.83 -1.87 12.28
N SER A 195 11.08 -1.45 13.31
CA SER A 195 11.26 -1.84 14.71
C SER A 195 9.91 -2.17 15.36
N LYS A 196 9.94 -3.02 16.38
CA LYS A 196 8.76 -3.35 17.21
C LYS A 196 8.45 -2.32 18.29
N ASP A 197 9.34 -1.36 18.50
CA ASP A 197 9.28 -0.42 19.63
C ASP A 197 9.29 1.06 19.18
N GLU A 198 9.60 1.33 17.92
CA GLU A 198 9.72 2.68 17.38
C GLU A 198 8.78 2.91 16.19
N SER A 199 8.27 4.14 16.06
CA SER A 199 7.46 4.58 14.92
C SER A 199 8.36 5.11 13.79
N THR A 200 9.31 4.27 13.38
CA THR A 200 10.30 4.55 12.33
C THR A 200 10.09 3.61 11.16
N PHE A 201 10.04 4.15 9.95
CA PHE A 201 9.70 3.44 8.72
C PHE A 201 10.77 3.71 7.66
N GLU A 202 11.01 2.74 6.79
CA GLU A 202 11.88 2.91 5.62
C GLU A 202 11.03 2.90 4.35
N ALA A 203 11.21 3.91 3.50
CA ALA A 203 10.51 4.02 2.23
C ALA A 203 11.49 4.34 1.09
N GLN A 204 11.24 3.77 -0.08
CA GLN A 204 11.96 4.11 -1.31
C GLN A 204 10.99 4.82 -2.27
N PHE A 205 11.34 6.03 -2.68
CA PHE A 205 10.53 6.79 -3.62
C PHE A 205 10.99 6.51 -5.05
N PRO A 206 10.06 6.13 -5.97
CA PRO A 206 10.43 5.77 -7.33
C PRO A 206 10.68 6.98 -8.23
N PHE A 207 10.09 8.14 -7.91
CA PHE A 207 10.15 9.35 -8.73
C PHE A 207 10.16 10.61 -7.85
N PRO A 208 10.70 11.73 -8.36
CA PRO A 208 10.57 13.01 -7.67
C PRO A 208 9.18 13.60 -7.82
N GLY A 209 8.79 14.48 -6.89
CA GLY A 209 7.51 15.19 -6.92
C GLY A 209 6.82 15.25 -5.56
N PHE A 210 5.57 15.71 -5.56
CA PHE A 210 4.74 15.75 -4.37
C PHE A 210 4.06 14.42 -4.09
N TYR A 211 4.01 14.06 -2.83
CA TYR A 211 3.32 12.88 -2.32
C TYR A 211 2.43 13.25 -1.15
N LYS A 212 1.28 12.60 -1.06
CA LYS A 212 0.43 12.56 0.13
C LYS A 212 0.81 11.34 0.95
N LEU A 213 1.03 11.54 2.24
CA LEU A 213 1.37 10.51 3.20
C LEU A 213 0.31 10.46 4.30
N TRP A 214 -0.03 9.28 4.78
CA TRP A 214 -0.79 9.08 6.00
C TRP A 214 -0.06 8.09 6.90
N ALA A 215 0.21 8.50 8.13
CA ALA A 215 0.72 7.61 9.17
C ALA A 215 -0.42 7.18 10.08
N GLU A 216 -0.66 5.88 10.20
CA GLU A 216 -1.74 5.31 11.00
C GLU A 216 -1.21 4.69 12.28
N PHE A 217 -1.75 5.14 13.40
CA PHE A 217 -1.41 4.65 14.73
C PHE A 217 -2.67 4.24 15.48
N LYS A 218 -2.59 3.13 16.22
CA LYS A 218 -3.65 2.68 17.10
C LYS A 218 -3.38 3.15 18.53
N PHE A 219 -4.24 4.01 19.05
CA PHE A 219 -4.22 4.43 20.45
C PHE A 219 -5.17 3.57 21.28
N SER A 220 -4.78 3.29 22.52
CA SER A 220 -5.51 2.38 23.41
C SER A 220 -6.90 2.88 23.79
N ASP A 221 -7.09 4.20 23.83
CA ASP A 221 -8.29 4.88 24.29
C ASP A 221 -9.26 5.26 23.17
N GLN A 222 -8.80 5.33 21.92
CA GLN A 222 -9.56 5.93 20.83
C GLN A 222 -9.55 5.17 19.50
N GLY A 223 -8.72 4.12 19.35
CA GLY A 223 -8.65 3.31 18.14
C GLY A 223 -7.60 3.80 17.15
N VAL A 224 -7.82 3.54 15.85
CA VAL A 224 -6.85 3.83 14.78
C VAL A 224 -7.12 5.21 14.19
N PHE A 225 -6.08 6.04 14.06
CA PHE A 225 -6.15 7.33 13.37
C PHE A 225 -5.04 7.48 12.34
N ALA A 226 -5.40 8.09 11.21
CA ALA A 226 -4.47 8.49 10.16
C ALA A 226 -4.08 9.97 10.33
N PHE A 227 -2.79 10.25 10.34
CA PHE A 227 -2.21 11.60 10.41
C PHE A 227 -1.70 11.97 9.01
N PRO A 228 -2.31 12.96 8.34
CA PRO A 228 -1.98 13.28 6.95
C PRO A 228 -0.81 14.26 6.84
N PHE A 229 0.12 13.98 5.93
CA PHE A 229 1.29 14.81 5.63
C PHE A 229 1.42 14.99 4.11
N VAL A 230 2.10 16.05 3.67
CA VAL A 230 2.44 16.29 2.26
C VAL A 230 3.94 16.40 2.16
N ILE A 231 4.61 15.58 1.36
CA ILE A 231 6.06 15.62 1.21
C ILE A 231 6.47 15.95 -0.22
N HIS A 232 7.66 16.51 -0.38
CA HIS A 232 8.28 16.69 -1.69
C HIS A 232 9.57 15.89 -1.75
N VAL A 233 9.62 14.97 -2.71
CA VAL A 233 10.80 14.14 -3.00
C VAL A 233 11.59 14.81 -4.10
N GLN A 234 12.87 15.07 -3.83
CA GLN A 234 13.77 15.68 -4.78
C GLN A 234 14.29 14.64 -5.79
N GLY A 235 14.49 15.07 -7.03
CA GLY A 235 15.18 14.28 -8.04
C GLY A 235 16.69 14.40 -7.88
N GLU A 236 17.43 13.62 -8.68
CA GLU A 236 18.89 13.75 -8.78
C GLU A 236 19.29 15.20 -9.10
N ARG A 237 20.36 15.68 -8.47
CA ARG A 237 21.01 16.95 -8.82
C ARG A 237 22.03 16.78 -9.93
#